data_AF-A0A923A045-F1
#
_entry.id   AF-A0A923A045-F1
#
_cell.length_a   1.000
_cell.length_b   1.000
_cell.length_c   1.000
_cell.angle_alpha   90.00
_cell.angle_beta   90.00
_cell.angle_gamma   90.00
#
_symmetry.space_group_name_H-M   'P 1'
#
loop_
_entity.id
_entity.type
_entity.pdbx_description
1 polymer ?
#
loop_
_entity_poly.entity_id
_entity_poly.type
_entity_poly.pdbx_seq_one_letter_code
_entity_poly.pdbx_strand_id
1 'polypeptide(L)'
;MNTGKLDLFYFGDVGKYDAFNPAHVCAQKYAAEILFLIASHPPYELSKAEIARSLGVEQETVRPIIDSLHRIKAIECRDDTYRICFPVFLQGDVRQMKGILSSARDSIARTLEQLNNQLVPIVQRFRCHKQFSVGRILYHVICDSVFDDMALAYFEKEKLLCTSKPQPDNRDYLIIGYEACEEVAQNSDLLLCSSNNYTCDGIRFNSFGDSYGRRKDMYRFTRIFDSEPHELAQFLDRAEDIEMLLSSDMESIASRCSSMVKRVISNNVYWSDLADNAETALLLSELGYISGRQENNHISMMVPVFYRDEQPLIIAVGDIVLPQIDNAVKRAFDSFSMRTGDLTAVRHMVDIEEISNELWHQIFGLTNEHLARTGFVDKPQHIDGQGRFFRSIRMES
;
A
#
# COMPACT_ATOMS: atom_id res chain seq x y z
N MET A 1 11.42 19.46 -7.16
CA MET A 1 12.75 19.37 -7.83
C MET A 1 13.01 17.92 -8.17
N ASN A 2 13.49 17.61 -9.38
CA ASN A 2 13.92 16.26 -9.75
C ASN A 2 15.25 15.97 -9.03
N THR A 3 15.32 14.86 -8.31
CA THR A 3 16.48 14.46 -7.49
C THR A 3 17.48 13.59 -8.24
N GLY A 4 17.15 13.14 -9.46
CA GLY A 4 17.94 12.21 -10.26
C GLY A 4 17.97 10.79 -9.70
N LYS A 5 16.94 10.39 -8.96
CA LYS A 5 16.84 9.11 -8.24
C LYS A 5 15.48 8.44 -8.43
N LEU A 6 15.43 7.15 -8.17
CA LEU A 6 14.19 6.40 -8.02
C LEU A 6 13.88 6.12 -6.55
N ASP A 7 12.61 6.29 -6.17
CA ASP A 7 12.02 5.65 -4.98
C ASP A 7 11.57 4.24 -5.37
N LEU A 8 11.96 3.24 -4.58
CA LEU A 8 11.83 1.83 -4.94
C LEU A 8 10.98 1.08 -3.93
N PHE A 9 10.00 0.35 -4.45
CA PHE A 9 9.04 -0.46 -3.70
C PHE A 9 9.15 -1.91 -4.12
N TYR A 10 8.85 -2.81 -3.19
CA TYR A 10 8.99 -4.25 -3.39
C TYR A 10 7.72 -4.96 -2.93
N PHE A 11 7.17 -5.79 -3.80
CA PHE A 11 5.93 -6.56 -3.55
C PHE A 11 6.25 -8.05 -3.61
N GLY A 12 5.82 -8.83 -2.61
CA GLY A 12 6.11 -10.26 -2.51
C GLY A 12 7.21 -10.60 -1.49
N ASP A 13 7.77 -11.81 -1.61
CA ASP A 13 8.83 -12.31 -0.74
C ASP A 13 10.21 -11.90 -1.24
N VAL A 14 10.75 -10.84 -0.63
CA VAL A 14 12.10 -10.32 -0.89
C VAL A 14 13.21 -11.13 -0.23
N GLY A 15 12.87 -12.10 0.61
CA GLY A 15 13.81 -12.95 1.35
C GLY A 15 14.63 -12.20 2.42
N LYS A 16 15.67 -12.87 2.92
CA LYS A 16 16.60 -12.30 3.93
C LYS A 16 17.32 -11.07 3.39
N TYR A 17 17.69 -10.14 4.26
CA TYR A 17 18.42 -8.92 3.91
C TYR A 17 19.90 -9.22 3.59
N ASP A 18 20.18 -9.55 2.34
CA ASP A 18 21.49 -9.99 1.84
C ASP A 18 21.72 -9.55 0.37
N ALA A 19 22.74 -10.11 -0.29
CA ALA A 19 23.14 -9.71 -1.64
C ALA A 19 22.15 -10.07 -2.77
N PHE A 20 21.06 -10.78 -2.48
CA PHE A 20 19.95 -11.02 -3.42
C PHE A 20 18.68 -10.25 -3.03
N ASN A 21 18.70 -9.55 -1.90
CA ASN A 21 17.57 -8.76 -1.45
C ASN A 21 17.53 -7.43 -2.19
N PRO A 22 16.43 -7.09 -2.86
CA PRO A 22 16.34 -5.85 -3.61
C PRO A 22 16.43 -4.62 -2.69
N ALA A 23 15.88 -4.66 -1.47
CA ALA A 23 16.03 -3.56 -0.51
C ALA A 23 17.46 -3.39 0.00
N HIS A 24 18.25 -4.46 0.09
CA HIS A 24 19.67 -4.38 0.42
C HIS A 24 20.49 -3.81 -0.74
N VAL A 25 20.31 -4.37 -1.93
CA VAL A 25 21.08 -3.99 -3.13
C VAL A 25 20.77 -2.55 -3.54
N CYS A 26 19.50 -2.16 -3.55
CA CYS A 26 19.10 -0.82 -3.94
C CYS A 26 19.37 0.24 -2.87
N ALA A 27 19.67 -0.14 -1.63
CA ALA A 27 20.16 0.77 -0.59
C ALA A 27 21.65 1.13 -0.75
N GLN A 28 22.38 0.45 -1.63
CA GLN A 28 23.77 0.79 -1.93
C GLN A 28 23.87 2.21 -2.50
N LYS A 29 24.92 2.93 -2.10
CA LYS A 29 25.18 4.28 -2.59
C LYS A 29 25.23 4.29 -4.13
N TYR A 30 24.51 5.22 -4.76
CA TYR A 30 24.34 5.37 -6.21
C TYR A 30 23.38 4.38 -6.90
N ALA A 31 22.86 3.35 -6.24
CA ALA A 31 21.99 2.38 -6.91
C ALA A 31 20.73 3.02 -7.50
N ALA A 32 20.04 3.86 -6.72
CA ALA A 32 18.86 4.59 -7.17
C ALA A 32 19.15 5.57 -8.32
N GLU A 33 20.30 6.26 -8.26
CA GLU A 33 20.76 7.17 -9.31
C GLU A 33 21.09 6.41 -10.61
N ILE A 34 21.77 5.27 -10.51
CA ILE A 34 22.12 4.41 -11.66
C ILE A 34 20.84 3.92 -12.34
N LEU A 35 19.88 3.41 -11.56
CA LEU A 35 18.59 2.94 -12.09
C LEU A 35 17.81 4.08 -12.76
N PHE A 36 17.79 5.27 -12.15
CA PHE A 36 17.19 6.46 -12.77
C PHE A 36 17.84 6.81 -14.11
N LEU A 37 19.18 6.82 -14.17
CA LEU A 37 19.91 7.11 -15.40
C LEU A 37 19.56 6.11 -16.51
N ILE A 38 19.58 4.82 -16.22
CA ILE A 38 19.25 3.77 -17.19
C ILE A 38 17.79 3.91 -17.65
N ALA A 39 16.84 4.12 -16.73
CA ALA A 39 15.43 4.29 -17.06
C ALA A 39 15.18 5.53 -17.96
N SER A 40 15.89 6.63 -17.69
CA SER A 40 15.76 7.91 -18.39
C SER A 40 16.29 7.90 -19.82
N HIS A 41 17.05 6.87 -20.21
CA HIS A 41 17.57 6.71 -21.57
C HIS A 41 16.82 5.56 -22.29
N PRO A 42 16.86 5.54 -23.64
CA PRO A 42 16.50 4.36 -24.40
C PRO A 42 17.25 3.10 -23.93
N PRO A 43 16.64 1.90 -24.03
CA PRO A 43 17.25 0.66 -23.58
C PRO A 43 18.56 0.41 -24.34
N TYR A 44 19.58 -0.06 -23.62
CA TYR A 44 20.89 -0.38 -24.17
C TYR A 44 21.64 0.82 -24.79
N GLU A 45 21.35 2.04 -24.35
CA GLU A 45 22.09 3.24 -24.79
C GLU A 45 23.25 3.60 -23.86
N LEU A 46 23.08 3.46 -22.54
CA LEU A 46 24.09 3.84 -21.57
C LEU A 46 25.06 2.71 -21.26
N SER A 47 26.35 2.99 -21.41
CA SER A 47 27.44 2.16 -20.91
C SER A 47 27.82 2.48 -19.46
N LYS A 48 28.60 1.58 -18.83
CA LYS A 48 29.13 1.81 -17.48
C LYS A 48 30.02 3.06 -17.40
N ALA A 49 30.79 3.33 -18.46
CA ALA A 49 31.63 4.51 -18.56
C ALA A 49 30.82 5.80 -18.58
N GLU A 50 29.67 5.81 -19.27
CA GLU A 50 28.77 6.95 -19.34
C GLU A 50 28.00 7.15 -18.04
N ILE A 51 27.56 6.08 -17.40
CA ILE A 51 26.94 6.14 -16.07
C ILE A 51 27.92 6.77 -15.06
N ALA A 52 29.17 6.29 -15.01
CA ALA A 52 30.19 6.82 -14.11
C ALA A 52 30.48 8.31 -14.38
N ARG A 53 30.57 8.69 -15.67
CA ARG A 53 30.74 10.09 -16.08
C ARG A 53 29.57 10.97 -15.62
N SER A 54 28.33 10.52 -15.81
CA SER A 54 27.12 11.26 -15.40
C SER A 54 27.03 11.44 -13.88
N LEU A 55 27.55 10.47 -13.12
CA LEU A 55 27.61 10.54 -11.64
C LEU A 55 28.84 11.29 -11.12
N GLY A 56 29.80 11.65 -11.97
CA GLY A 56 31.06 12.29 -11.57
C GLY A 56 31.95 11.41 -10.70
N VAL A 57 31.95 10.09 -10.95
CA VAL A 57 32.76 9.10 -10.21
C VAL A 57 33.57 8.22 -11.14
N GLU A 58 34.55 7.50 -10.59
CA GLU A 58 35.34 6.51 -11.33
C GLU A 58 34.51 5.26 -11.67
N GLN A 59 34.77 4.63 -12.81
CA GLN A 59 34.04 3.42 -13.25
C GLN A 59 34.12 2.28 -12.23
N GLU A 60 35.26 2.15 -11.55
CA GLU A 60 35.48 1.15 -10.49
C GLU A 60 34.55 1.33 -9.29
N THR A 61 34.02 2.54 -9.08
CA THR A 61 33.02 2.83 -8.04
C THR A 61 31.65 2.26 -8.44
N VAL A 62 31.29 2.34 -9.72
CA VAL A 62 29.97 1.95 -10.25
C VAL A 62 29.89 0.45 -10.50
N ARG A 63 31.01 -0.17 -10.91
CA ARG A 63 31.08 -1.60 -11.27
C ARG A 63 30.41 -2.55 -10.25
N PRO A 64 30.77 -2.56 -8.95
CA PRO A 64 30.17 -3.50 -8.00
C PRO A 64 28.66 -3.30 -7.81
N ILE A 65 28.16 -2.07 -8.02
CA ILE A 65 26.74 -1.75 -7.89
C ILE A 65 25.98 -2.28 -9.11
N ILE A 66 26.50 -2.05 -10.33
CA ILE A 66 25.96 -2.65 -11.57
C ILE A 66 25.93 -4.18 -11.46
N ASP A 67 27.01 -4.80 -10.98
CA ASP A 67 27.05 -6.25 -10.80
C ASP A 67 25.99 -6.75 -9.80
N SER A 68 25.72 -5.98 -8.75
CA SER A 68 24.67 -6.28 -7.76
C SER A 68 23.26 -6.09 -8.33
N LEU A 69 23.01 -5.01 -9.08
CA LEU A 69 21.73 -4.75 -9.75
C LEU A 69 21.43 -5.81 -10.82
N HIS A 70 22.44 -6.23 -11.58
CA HIS A 70 22.32 -7.31 -12.55
C HIS A 70 22.02 -8.64 -11.85
N ARG A 71 22.67 -8.91 -10.70
CA ARG A 71 22.45 -10.13 -9.90
C ARG A 71 21.00 -10.30 -9.47
N ILE A 72 20.31 -9.22 -9.11
CA ILE A 72 18.89 -9.25 -8.72
C ILE A 72 17.93 -9.06 -9.91
N LYS A 73 18.44 -9.11 -11.15
CA LYS A 73 17.69 -8.84 -12.39
C LYS A 73 16.94 -7.50 -12.39
N ALA A 74 17.48 -6.48 -11.73
CA ALA A 74 16.95 -5.12 -11.85
C ALA A 74 17.33 -4.49 -13.20
N ILE A 75 18.46 -4.93 -13.76
CA ILE A 75 18.97 -4.51 -15.06
C ILE A 75 19.43 -5.72 -15.88
N GLU A 76 19.41 -5.57 -17.21
CA GLU A 76 20.04 -6.49 -18.16
C GLU A 76 21.15 -5.77 -18.91
N CYS A 77 22.23 -6.49 -19.22
CA CYS A 77 23.39 -5.98 -19.96
C CYS A 77 23.49 -6.62 -21.35
N ARG A 78 23.73 -5.80 -22.37
CA ARG A 78 24.06 -6.22 -23.73
C ARG A 78 25.13 -5.30 -24.28
N ASP A 79 26.22 -5.83 -24.81
CA ASP A 79 27.30 -5.05 -25.43
C ASP A 79 27.84 -3.90 -24.53
N ASP A 80 27.94 -4.15 -23.21
CA ASP A 80 28.29 -3.19 -22.13
C ASP A 80 27.31 -2.03 -21.91
N THR A 81 26.11 -2.10 -22.49
CA THR A 81 25.03 -1.16 -22.24
C THR A 81 23.84 -1.82 -21.55
N TYR A 82 22.98 -1.02 -20.91
CA TYR A 82 22.00 -1.51 -19.95
C TYR A 82 20.55 -1.11 -20.27
N ARG A 83 19.60 -1.95 -19.84
CA ARG A 83 18.18 -1.61 -19.71
C ARG A 83 17.67 -1.94 -18.32
N ILE A 84 16.56 -1.34 -17.89
CA ILE A 84 15.83 -1.78 -16.68
C ILE A 84 14.95 -2.99 -16.98
N CYS A 85 14.67 -3.80 -15.96
CA CYS A 85 13.91 -5.06 -16.07
C CYS A 85 12.70 -5.13 -15.11
N PHE A 86 12.20 -3.96 -14.70
CA PHE A 86 11.06 -3.82 -13.81
C PHE A 86 10.32 -2.49 -14.11
N PRO A 87 9.04 -2.35 -13.72
CA PRO A 87 8.28 -1.13 -13.99
C PRO A 87 8.91 0.12 -13.35
N VAL A 88 9.20 1.13 -14.16
CA VAL A 88 9.63 2.46 -13.71
C VAL A 88 8.71 3.52 -14.29
N PHE A 89 8.27 4.45 -13.44
CA PHE A 89 7.41 5.57 -13.79
C PHE A 89 8.13 6.89 -13.54
N LEU A 90 8.53 7.54 -14.62
CA LEU A 90 9.18 8.85 -14.61
C LEU A 90 8.14 9.97 -14.70
N GLN A 91 8.56 11.21 -14.44
CA GLN A 91 7.72 12.40 -14.55
C GLN A 91 7.06 12.51 -15.94
N GLY A 92 7.79 12.12 -16.99
CA GLY A 92 7.29 12.08 -18.37
C GLY A 92 6.16 11.08 -18.59
N ASP A 93 6.11 9.99 -17.81
CA ASP A 93 5.11 8.93 -17.93
C ASP A 93 3.76 9.38 -17.36
N VAL A 94 3.77 10.05 -16.21
CA VAL A 94 2.55 10.51 -15.50
C VAL A 94 1.59 11.26 -16.43
N ARG A 95 2.14 12.17 -17.26
CA ARG A 95 1.35 12.96 -18.20
C ARG A 95 0.66 12.11 -19.26
N GLN A 96 1.32 11.05 -19.70
CA GLN A 96 0.85 10.17 -20.76
C GLN A 96 -0.21 9.20 -20.24
N MET A 97 -0.06 8.77 -18.98
CA MET A 97 -0.97 7.86 -18.30
C MET A 97 -2.31 8.50 -17.96
N LYS A 98 -2.30 9.80 -17.61
CA LYS A 98 -3.46 10.55 -17.09
C LYS A 98 -4.77 10.31 -17.86
N GLY A 99 -4.72 10.31 -19.19
CA GLY A 99 -5.91 10.12 -20.02
C GLY A 99 -6.51 8.71 -19.91
N ILE A 100 -5.66 7.68 -19.96
CA ILE A 100 -6.07 6.27 -19.85
C ILE A 100 -6.59 6.01 -18.44
N LEU A 101 -5.83 6.41 -17.42
CA LEU A 101 -6.22 6.24 -16.01
C LEU A 101 -7.56 6.94 -15.71
N SER A 102 -7.76 8.17 -16.19
CA SER A 102 -9.02 8.90 -15.99
C SER A 102 -10.20 8.21 -16.66
N SER A 103 -10.01 7.67 -17.88
CA SER A 103 -11.05 6.94 -18.59
C SER A 103 -11.44 5.65 -17.86
N ALA A 104 -10.45 4.89 -17.39
CA ALA A 104 -10.67 3.69 -16.58
C ALA A 104 -11.42 4.03 -15.29
N ARG A 105 -10.92 5.00 -14.52
CA ARG A 105 -11.56 5.54 -13.31
C ARG A 105 -13.02 5.90 -13.55
N ASP A 106 -13.32 6.69 -14.57
CA ASP A 106 -14.69 7.15 -14.84
C ASP A 106 -15.61 6.02 -15.29
N SER A 107 -15.07 5.00 -15.97
CA SER A 107 -15.82 3.80 -16.31
C SER A 107 -16.15 2.97 -15.07
N ILE A 108 -15.18 2.76 -14.18
CA ILE A 108 -15.34 1.97 -12.96
C ILE A 108 -16.28 2.68 -11.99
N ALA A 109 -16.07 3.97 -11.73
CA ALA A 109 -16.91 4.74 -10.82
C ALA A 109 -18.38 4.75 -11.25
N ARG A 110 -18.67 5.01 -12.53
CA ARG A 110 -20.05 4.94 -13.06
C ARG A 110 -20.67 3.55 -12.92
N THR A 111 -19.86 2.50 -13.08
CA THR A 111 -20.32 1.12 -12.90
C THR A 111 -20.73 0.89 -11.45
N LEU A 112 -19.92 1.33 -10.49
CA LEU A 112 -20.25 1.21 -9.06
C LEU A 112 -21.51 2.01 -8.67
N GLU A 113 -21.66 3.24 -9.20
CA GLU A 113 -22.86 4.05 -8.98
C GLU A 113 -24.13 3.34 -9.49
N GLN A 114 -24.06 2.64 -10.63
CA GLN A 114 -25.16 1.84 -11.15
C GLN A 114 -25.45 0.59 -10.31
N LEU A 115 -24.42 0.02 -9.69
CA LEU A 115 -24.54 -1.14 -8.80
C LEU A 115 -25.03 -0.78 -7.39
N ASN A 116 -25.14 0.51 -7.04
CA ASN A 116 -25.46 0.97 -5.68
C ASN A 116 -26.68 0.26 -5.07
N ASN A 117 -27.77 0.11 -5.84
CA ASN A 117 -29.00 -0.54 -5.36
C ASN A 117 -28.82 -2.03 -5.04
N GLN A 118 -27.79 -2.69 -5.57
CA GLN A 118 -27.43 -4.07 -5.26
C GLN A 118 -26.45 -4.16 -4.08
N LEU A 119 -25.53 -3.20 -3.99
CA LEU A 119 -24.45 -3.17 -2.99
C LEU A 119 -24.95 -2.74 -1.60
N VAL A 120 -25.79 -1.70 -1.53
CA VAL A 120 -26.28 -1.15 -0.26
C VAL A 120 -27.01 -2.21 0.58
N PRO A 121 -27.93 -3.03 0.05
CA PRO A 121 -28.59 -4.07 0.85
C PRO A 121 -27.62 -5.10 1.44
N ILE A 122 -26.50 -5.41 0.77
CA ILE A 122 -25.47 -6.31 1.31
C ILE A 122 -24.75 -5.61 2.46
N VAL A 123 -24.36 -4.36 2.25
CA VAL A 123 -23.64 -3.56 3.25
C VAL A 123 -24.47 -3.31 4.52
N GLN A 124 -25.78 -3.15 4.39
CA GLN A 124 -26.67 -2.98 5.54
C GLN A 124 -26.77 -4.22 6.45
N ARG A 125 -26.28 -5.38 5.99
CA ARG A 125 -26.28 -6.63 6.76
C ARG A 125 -25.08 -6.76 7.71
N PHE A 126 -24.02 -5.96 7.53
CA PHE A 126 -22.90 -5.95 8.47
C PHE A 126 -23.36 -5.45 9.84
N ARG A 127 -22.92 -6.10 10.92
CA ARG A 127 -23.27 -5.74 12.30
C ARG A 127 -22.87 -4.31 12.63
N CYS A 128 -21.75 -3.84 12.07
CA CYS A 128 -21.23 -2.49 12.27
C CYS A 128 -22.10 -1.39 11.60
N HIS A 129 -23.06 -1.74 10.74
CA HIS A 129 -23.98 -0.76 10.12
C HIS A 129 -24.85 -0.01 11.13
N LYS A 130 -25.04 -0.57 12.33
CA LYS A 130 -25.77 0.12 13.42
C LYS A 130 -25.04 1.36 13.93
N GLN A 131 -23.74 1.48 13.66
CA GLN A 131 -22.86 2.53 14.19
C GLN A 131 -22.16 3.32 13.09
N PHE A 132 -21.95 2.71 11.92
CA PHE A 132 -21.22 3.31 10.81
C PHE A 132 -22.09 3.46 9.57
N SER A 133 -21.85 4.54 8.82
CA SER A 133 -22.55 4.83 7.57
C SER A 133 -22.29 3.72 6.53
N VAL A 134 -23.19 3.61 5.55
CA VAL A 134 -22.99 2.74 4.39
C VAL A 134 -21.71 3.12 3.65
N GLY A 135 -21.44 4.42 3.48
CA GLY A 135 -20.22 4.92 2.83
C GLY A 135 -18.94 4.53 3.58
N ARG A 136 -18.96 4.51 4.91
CA ARG A 136 -17.82 4.05 5.72
C ARG A 136 -17.58 2.56 5.59
N ILE A 137 -18.63 1.76 5.48
CA ILE A 137 -18.48 0.31 5.28
C ILE A 137 -18.02 0.02 3.85
N LEU A 138 -18.62 0.65 2.83
CA LEU A 138 -18.19 0.54 1.44
C LEU A 138 -16.74 0.95 1.24
N TYR A 139 -16.24 1.93 1.98
CA TYR A 139 -14.82 2.29 1.97
C TYR A 139 -13.92 1.08 2.29
N HIS A 140 -14.18 0.33 3.36
CA HIS A 140 -13.37 -0.84 3.72
C HIS A 140 -13.70 -2.09 2.89
N VAL A 141 -14.95 -2.22 2.43
CA VAL A 141 -15.35 -3.38 1.62
C VAL A 141 -14.85 -3.23 0.19
N ILE A 142 -15.15 -2.14 -0.50
CA ILE A 142 -14.77 -1.95 -1.90
C ILE A 142 -13.31 -1.50 -2.02
N CYS A 143 -12.94 -0.40 -1.36
CA CYS A 143 -11.64 0.23 -1.62
C CYS A 143 -10.48 -0.60 -1.08
N ASP A 144 -10.62 -1.17 0.13
CA ASP A 144 -9.62 -2.05 0.75
C ASP A 144 -9.84 -3.51 0.30
N SER A 145 -10.93 -4.17 0.71
CA SER A 145 -11.04 -5.63 0.49
C SER A 145 -11.18 -6.04 -0.99
N VAL A 146 -12.01 -5.34 -1.77
CA VAL A 146 -12.27 -5.77 -3.16
C VAL A 146 -11.18 -5.27 -4.10
N PHE A 147 -10.77 -4.01 -4.00
CA PHE A 147 -9.80 -3.43 -4.92
C PHE A 147 -8.34 -3.71 -4.57
N ASP A 148 -7.95 -3.65 -3.29
CA ASP A 148 -6.56 -3.87 -2.87
C ASP A 148 -6.23 -5.37 -2.80
N ASP A 149 -7.15 -6.19 -2.24
CA ASP A 149 -6.91 -7.61 -1.98
C ASP A 149 -7.50 -8.53 -3.08
N MET A 150 -8.84 -8.60 -3.21
CA MET A 150 -9.49 -9.58 -4.10
C MET A 150 -9.20 -9.35 -5.59
N ALA A 151 -9.10 -8.09 -6.03
CA ALA A 151 -8.91 -7.75 -7.44
C ALA A 151 -7.55 -8.24 -7.97
N LEU A 152 -6.50 -8.21 -7.16
CA LEU A 152 -5.18 -8.70 -7.56
C LEU A 152 -5.25 -10.18 -7.94
N ALA A 153 -5.80 -11.02 -7.05
CA ALA A 153 -5.98 -12.45 -7.32
C ALA A 153 -6.93 -12.71 -8.51
N TYR A 154 -7.99 -11.91 -8.64
CA TYR A 154 -8.93 -12.01 -9.75
C TYR A 154 -8.27 -11.70 -11.10
N PHE A 155 -7.54 -10.58 -11.20
CA PHE A 155 -6.90 -10.15 -12.44
C PHE A 155 -5.66 -10.96 -12.78
N GLU A 156 -4.96 -11.52 -11.80
CA GLU A 156 -3.88 -12.48 -12.03
C GLU A 156 -4.40 -13.78 -12.63
N LYS A 157 -5.53 -14.30 -12.13
CA LYS A 157 -6.20 -15.47 -12.74
C LYS A 157 -6.63 -15.21 -14.19
N GLU A 158 -7.04 -13.98 -14.49
CA GLU A 158 -7.39 -13.53 -15.84
C GLU A 158 -6.15 -13.18 -16.70
N LYS A 159 -4.93 -13.34 -16.16
CA LYS A 159 -3.66 -13.02 -16.82
C LYS A 159 -3.56 -11.57 -17.31
N LEU A 160 -4.08 -10.66 -16.50
CA LEU A 160 -4.02 -9.22 -16.78
C LEU A 160 -2.88 -8.53 -16.04
N LEU A 161 -2.46 -9.09 -14.93
CA LEU A 161 -1.34 -8.65 -14.12
C LEU A 161 -0.67 -9.85 -13.44
N CYS A 162 0.53 -9.65 -12.90
CA CYS A 162 1.14 -10.58 -11.95
C CYS A 162 1.32 -9.89 -10.59
N THR A 163 1.24 -10.63 -9.49
CA THR A 163 1.45 -10.11 -8.13
C THR A 163 2.89 -10.28 -7.64
N SER A 164 3.58 -11.28 -8.19
CA SER A 164 4.98 -11.60 -7.95
C SER A 164 5.61 -12.20 -9.20
N LYS A 165 6.93 -12.33 -9.22
CA LYS A 165 7.64 -13.11 -10.23
C LYS A 165 8.86 -13.81 -9.62
N PRO A 166 9.24 -15.00 -10.10
CA PRO A 166 10.44 -15.68 -9.64
C PRO A 166 11.70 -14.85 -9.87
N GLN A 167 12.45 -14.66 -8.81
CA GLN A 167 13.70 -13.92 -8.75
C GLN A 167 14.86 -14.85 -8.36
N PRO A 168 16.11 -14.41 -8.60
CA PRO A 168 17.29 -15.15 -8.17
C PRO A 168 17.22 -15.57 -6.69
N ASP A 169 17.86 -16.69 -6.35
CA ASP A 169 17.90 -17.22 -4.97
C ASP A 169 16.53 -17.68 -4.43
N ASN A 170 15.66 -18.18 -5.30
CA ASN A 170 14.32 -18.72 -4.96
C ASN A 170 13.43 -17.69 -4.23
N ARG A 171 13.54 -16.43 -4.65
CA ARG A 171 12.69 -15.33 -4.17
C ARG A 171 11.54 -15.10 -5.14
N ASP A 172 10.50 -14.43 -4.69
CA ASP A 172 9.31 -14.20 -5.51
C ASP A 172 8.76 -12.79 -5.26
N TYR A 173 9.20 -11.82 -6.06
CA TYR A 173 8.87 -10.42 -5.86
C TYR A 173 8.92 -9.56 -7.14
N LEU A 174 8.16 -8.46 -7.11
CA LEU A 174 8.24 -7.36 -8.06
C LEU A 174 9.04 -6.19 -7.47
N ILE A 175 9.72 -5.43 -8.33
CA ILE A 175 10.30 -4.13 -8.01
C ILE A 175 9.47 -3.10 -8.76
N ILE A 176 9.05 -2.02 -8.11
CA ILE A 176 8.41 -0.87 -8.75
C ILE A 176 9.23 0.37 -8.43
N GLY A 177 9.55 1.16 -9.45
CA GLY A 177 10.32 2.39 -9.32
C GLY A 177 9.52 3.63 -9.71
N TYR A 178 9.64 4.69 -8.93
CA TYR A 178 9.09 6.00 -9.25
C TYR A 178 10.21 7.02 -9.26
N GLU A 179 10.20 7.94 -10.21
CA GLU A 179 11.09 9.09 -10.11
C GLU A 179 10.79 9.86 -8.82
N ALA A 180 11.83 10.09 -8.02
CA ALA A 180 11.74 10.84 -6.77
C ALA A 180 11.57 12.34 -7.06
N CYS A 181 10.33 12.71 -7.42
CA CYS A 181 9.89 14.08 -7.67
C CYS A 181 8.41 14.28 -7.30
N GLU A 182 8.04 15.53 -7.03
CA GLU A 182 6.71 15.89 -6.54
C GLU A 182 5.57 15.53 -7.50
N GLU A 183 5.77 15.67 -8.82
CA GLU A 183 4.73 15.35 -9.82
C GLU A 183 4.40 13.85 -9.81
N VAL A 184 5.40 12.98 -9.60
CA VAL A 184 5.18 11.53 -9.49
C VAL A 184 4.59 11.17 -8.12
N ALA A 185 5.12 11.72 -7.03
CA ALA A 185 4.61 11.49 -5.68
C ALA A 185 3.12 11.86 -5.53
N GLN A 186 2.65 12.93 -6.19
CA GLN A 186 1.22 13.29 -6.20
C GLN A 186 0.33 12.25 -6.88
N ASN A 187 0.89 11.39 -7.73
CA ASN A 187 0.19 10.33 -8.44
C ASN A 187 0.46 8.93 -7.85
N SER A 188 1.21 8.83 -6.76
CA SER A 188 1.44 7.60 -5.99
C SER A 188 1.04 7.78 -4.53
N ASP A 189 1.76 8.61 -3.78
CA ASP A 189 1.68 8.71 -2.32
C ASP A 189 0.36 9.26 -1.80
N LEU A 190 -0.32 10.03 -2.63
CA LEU A 190 -1.58 10.70 -2.32
C LEU A 190 -2.78 9.98 -2.91
N LEU A 191 -2.67 8.73 -3.35
CA LEU A 191 -3.81 7.94 -3.78
C LEU A 191 -4.31 7.05 -2.66
N LEU A 192 -5.64 6.94 -2.51
CA LEU A 192 -6.25 6.02 -1.55
C LEU A 192 -6.11 4.56 -2.02
N CYS A 193 -4.91 4.00 -1.91
CA CYS A 193 -4.55 2.68 -2.44
C CYS A 193 -3.57 1.88 -1.59
N SER A 194 -3.49 2.15 -0.28
CA SER A 194 -2.53 1.48 0.59
C SER A 194 -3.17 0.95 1.86
N SER A 195 -3.00 -0.35 2.09
CA SER A 195 -3.47 -1.08 3.27
C SER A 195 -2.32 -1.41 4.22
N ASN A 196 -2.39 -0.90 5.46
CA ASN A 196 -1.52 -1.30 6.56
C ASN A 196 -2.25 -2.37 7.39
N ASN A 197 -1.62 -3.52 7.59
CA ASN A 197 -2.20 -4.63 8.32
C ASN A 197 -1.24 -5.16 9.38
N TYR A 198 -1.73 -5.34 10.60
CA TYR A 198 -1.02 -6.07 11.65
C TYR A 198 -1.95 -7.11 12.27
N THR A 199 -1.56 -8.38 12.25
CA THR A 199 -2.39 -9.50 12.72
C THR A 199 -1.80 -10.13 13.96
N CYS A 200 -2.59 -10.29 15.01
CA CYS A 200 -2.19 -10.96 16.26
C CYS A 200 -3.42 -11.60 16.91
N ASP A 201 -3.28 -12.80 17.45
CA ASP A 201 -4.31 -13.50 18.22
C ASP A 201 -5.71 -13.49 17.59
N GLY A 202 -5.82 -13.71 16.28
CA GLY A 202 -7.10 -13.73 15.58
C GLY A 202 -7.76 -12.36 15.39
N ILE A 203 -7.01 -11.27 15.56
CA ILE A 203 -7.41 -9.89 15.27
C ILE A 203 -6.47 -9.33 14.20
N ARG A 204 -7.04 -8.75 13.14
CA ARG A 204 -6.32 -7.89 12.20
C ARG A 204 -6.64 -6.44 12.49
N PHE A 205 -5.63 -5.69 12.91
CA PHE A 205 -5.65 -4.23 12.95
C PHE A 205 -5.36 -3.73 11.54
N ASN A 206 -6.35 -3.10 10.92
CA ASN A 206 -6.25 -2.60 9.55
C ASN A 206 -6.35 -1.07 9.54
N SER A 207 -5.59 -0.45 8.62
CA SER A 207 -5.83 0.92 8.20
C SER A 207 -5.68 1.00 6.68
N PHE A 208 -6.66 1.61 6.01
CA PHE A 208 -6.64 1.81 4.56
C PHE A 208 -6.71 3.29 4.24
N GLY A 209 -5.93 3.74 3.26
CA GLY A 209 -5.75 5.15 2.95
C GLY A 209 -4.67 5.42 1.91
N ASP A 210 -4.09 6.62 1.95
CA ASP A 210 -2.94 7.00 1.13
C ASP A 210 -1.60 6.69 1.80
N SER A 211 -0.53 6.43 1.05
CA SER A 211 0.76 6.01 1.61
C SER A 211 1.57 7.15 2.22
N TYR A 212 1.03 8.37 2.25
CA TYR A 212 1.68 9.54 2.78
C TYR A 212 1.80 9.52 4.32
N GLY A 213 3.00 9.84 4.82
CA GLY A 213 3.25 10.08 6.24
C GLY A 213 3.28 8.82 7.11
N ARG A 214 3.26 9.03 8.43
CA ARG A 214 3.28 7.99 9.46
C ARG A 214 1.88 7.83 10.06
N ARG A 215 1.02 7.07 9.39
CA ARG A 215 -0.34 6.75 9.87
C ARG A 215 -0.30 6.27 11.32
N LYS A 216 -1.06 6.88 12.22
CA LYS A 216 -1.14 6.44 13.62
C LYS A 216 -2.01 5.19 13.75
N ASP A 217 -1.46 4.03 13.44
CA ASP A 217 -2.13 2.73 13.48
C ASP A 217 -1.23 1.65 14.10
N MET A 218 -1.77 0.45 14.34
CA MET A 218 -1.01 -0.64 14.98
C MET A 218 0.18 -1.10 14.13
N TYR A 219 0.04 -1.15 12.80
CA TYR A 219 1.12 -1.54 11.92
C TYR A 219 2.29 -0.55 12.03
N ARG A 220 2.05 0.75 11.89
CA ARG A 220 3.10 1.76 11.98
C ARG A 220 3.70 1.85 13.38
N PHE A 221 2.88 1.67 14.42
CA PHE A 221 3.36 1.52 15.79
C PHE A 221 4.40 0.40 15.89
N THR A 222 4.10 -0.80 15.38
CA THR A 222 5.04 -1.93 15.42
C THR A 222 6.33 -1.65 14.64
N ARG A 223 6.23 -1.01 13.46
CA ARG A 223 7.40 -0.65 12.65
C ARG A 223 8.32 0.33 13.38
N ILE A 224 7.75 1.33 14.04
CA ILE A 224 8.52 2.31 14.84
C ILE A 224 9.11 1.62 16.07
N PHE A 225 8.33 0.78 16.75
CA PHE A 225 8.81 0.03 17.92
C PHE A 225 10.06 -0.81 17.58
N ASP A 226 10.05 -1.51 16.46
CA ASP A 226 11.15 -2.40 16.06
C ASP A 226 12.37 -1.67 15.49
N SER A 227 12.15 -0.60 14.72
CA SER A 227 13.21 0.03 13.90
C SER A 227 13.69 1.39 14.42
N GLU A 228 12.80 2.14 15.07
CA GLU A 228 13.03 3.54 15.48
C GLU A 228 12.45 3.81 16.88
N PRO A 229 12.77 3.01 17.93
CA PRO A 229 12.08 3.11 19.23
C PRO A 229 12.20 4.49 19.91
N HIS A 230 13.23 5.27 19.56
CA HIS A 230 13.41 6.64 20.04
C HIS A 230 12.34 7.62 19.52
N GLU A 231 11.66 7.30 18.43
CA GLU A 231 10.59 8.11 17.83
C GLU A 231 9.21 7.82 18.47
N LEU A 232 9.08 6.77 19.30
CA LEU A 232 7.80 6.36 19.87
C LEU A 232 7.12 7.46 20.70
N ALA A 233 7.89 8.22 21.48
CA ALA A 233 7.34 9.30 22.31
C ALA A 233 6.67 10.39 21.46
N GLN A 234 7.28 10.73 20.32
CA GLN A 234 6.71 11.68 19.36
C GLN A 234 5.52 11.07 18.63
N PHE A 235 5.63 9.82 18.19
CA PHE A 235 4.53 9.13 17.50
C PHE A 235 3.29 8.99 18.38
N LEU A 236 3.48 8.73 19.67
CA LEU A 236 2.39 8.55 20.61
C LEU A 236 1.88 9.85 21.26
N ASP A 237 2.53 10.99 21.01
CA ASP A 237 2.25 12.25 21.70
C ASP A 237 2.36 12.15 23.24
N ARG A 238 3.19 11.21 23.77
CA ARG A 238 3.39 11.00 25.22
C ARG A 238 4.76 10.45 25.55
N ALA A 239 5.36 10.93 26.64
CA ALA A 239 6.67 10.46 27.11
C ALA A 239 6.60 9.46 28.28
N GLU A 240 5.61 9.58 29.16
CA GLU A 240 5.58 8.89 30.46
C GLU A 240 5.29 7.38 30.35
N ASP A 241 4.59 6.93 29.30
CA ASP A 241 4.22 5.53 29.09
C ASP A 241 5.25 4.72 28.27
N ILE A 242 6.27 5.39 27.71
CA ILE A 242 7.17 4.78 26.71
C ILE A 242 8.14 3.79 27.33
N GLU A 243 8.74 4.10 28.49
CA GLU A 243 9.70 3.20 29.14
C GLU A 243 9.07 1.84 29.47
N MET A 244 7.81 1.87 29.89
CA MET A 244 7.06 0.68 30.20
C MET A 244 6.66 -0.10 28.94
N LEU A 245 6.26 0.56 27.86
CA LEU A 245 6.07 -0.13 26.58
C LEU A 245 7.37 -0.81 26.14
N LEU A 246 8.51 -0.11 26.21
CA LEU A 246 9.83 -0.64 25.85
C LEU A 246 10.33 -1.75 26.80
N SER A 247 9.74 -1.89 27.99
CA SER A 247 10.02 -3.00 28.91
C SER A 247 9.34 -4.31 28.53
N SER A 248 8.35 -4.26 27.63
CA SER A 248 7.67 -5.43 27.05
C SER A 248 8.18 -5.71 25.65
N ASP A 249 8.06 -6.94 25.17
CA ASP A 249 8.20 -7.24 23.75
C ASP A 249 6.92 -6.88 22.97
N MET A 250 7.08 -6.63 21.66
CA MET A 250 5.98 -6.21 20.78
C MET A 250 4.88 -7.27 20.67
N GLU A 251 5.22 -8.56 20.72
CA GLU A 251 4.24 -9.65 20.64
C GLU A 251 3.32 -9.64 21.86
N SER A 252 3.86 -9.43 23.06
CA SER A 252 3.09 -9.28 24.29
C SER A 252 2.18 -8.04 24.26
N ILE A 253 2.69 -6.89 23.80
CA ILE A 253 1.89 -5.67 23.65
C ILE A 253 0.71 -5.92 22.70
N ALA A 254 0.99 -6.49 21.53
CA ALA A 254 -0.02 -6.82 20.54
C ALA A 254 -1.08 -7.81 21.05
N SER A 255 -0.66 -8.82 21.80
CA SER A 255 -1.55 -9.82 22.40
C SER A 255 -2.49 -9.18 23.44
N ARG A 256 -1.96 -8.30 24.29
CA ARG A 256 -2.78 -7.51 25.24
C ARG A 256 -3.79 -6.62 24.50
N CYS A 257 -3.36 -5.92 23.44
CA CYS A 257 -4.23 -5.11 22.61
C CYS A 257 -5.35 -5.95 21.96
N SER A 258 -5.02 -7.10 21.39
CA SER A 258 -5.99 -8.02 20.78
C SER A 258 -7.00 -8.53 21.79
N SER A 259 -6.54 -8.90 22.99
CA SER A 259 -7.40 -9.32 24.11
C SER A 259 -8.33 -8.19 24.57
N MET A 260 -7.84 -6.96 24.65
CA MET A 260 -8.65 -5.80 25.00
C MET A 260 -9.73 -5.52 23.94
N VAL A 261 -9.38 -5.56 22.66
CA VAL A 261 -10.35 -5.42 21.54
C VAL A 261 -11.46 -6.47 21.66
N LYS A 262 -11.11 -7.75 21.85
CA LYS A 262 -12.10 -8.82 22.07
C LYS A 262 -12.99 -8.55 23.27
N ARG A 263 -12.41 -8.06 24.38
CA ARG A 263 -13.15 -7.73 25.60
C ARG A 263 -14.16 -6.59 25.35
N VAL A 264 -13.76 -5.52 24.67
CA VAL A 264 -14.62 -4.37 24.33
C VAL A 264 -15.73 -4.77 23.35
N ILE A 265 -15.45 -5.66 22.40
CA ILE A 265 -16.47 -6.15 21.46
C ILE A 265 -17.52 -7.02 22.17
N SER A 266 -17.08 -7.84 23.14
CA SER A 266 -17.95 -8.87 23.75
C SER A 266 -18.68 -8.41 25.01
N ASN A 267 -18.21 -7.34 25.66
CA ASN A 267 -18.71 -6.87 26.95
C ASN A 267 -18.84 -5.36 26.97
N ASN A 268 -19.67 -4.85 27.89
CA ASN A 268 -19.58 -3.44 28.27
C ASN A 268 -18.35 -3.25 29.14
N VAL A 269 -17.40 -2.44 28.68
CA VAL A 269 -16.13 -2.18 29.39
C VAL A 269 -16.10 -0.72 29.81
N TYR A 270 -15.71 -0.47 31.04
CA TYR A 270 -15.56 0.88 31.59
C TYR A 270 -14.13 1.15 32.00
N TRP A 271 -13.67 2.40 31.81
CA TRP A 271 -12.34 2.86 32.21
C TRP A 271 -12.06 2.67 33.71
N SER A 272 -13.09 2.78 34.56
CA SER A 272 -12.99 2.55 36.00
C SER A 272 -12.60 1.12 36.37
N ASP A 273 -12.87 0.16 35.47
CA ASP A 273 -12.77 -1.27 35.76
C ASP A 273 -11.49 -1.88 35.15
N LEU A 274 -10.62 -1.05 34.58
CA LEU A 274 -9.48 -1.54 33.81
C LEU A 274 -8.27 -1.95 34.63
N ALA A 275 -8.11 -1.49 35.89
CA ALA A 275 -6.94 -1.76 36.73
C ALA A 275 -5.64 -1.77 35.90
N ASP A 276 -4.88 -2.88 35.91
CA ASP A 276 -3.61 -3.06 35.20
C ASP A 276 -3.73 -3.08 33.66
N ASN A 277 -4.93 -3.09 33.08
CA ASN A 277 -5.16 -3.01 31.64
C ASN A 277 -5.38 -1.58 31.12
N ALA A 278 -5.33 -0.57 31.99
CA ALA A 278 -5.60 0.82 31.61
C ALA A 278 -4.65 1.31 30.51
N GLU A 279 -3.38 0.94 30.57
CA GLU A 279 -2.34 1.34 29.60
C GLU A 279 -2.59 0.74 28.22
N THR A 280 -3.02 -0.52 28.15
CA THR A 280 -3.38 -1.18 26.90
C THR A 280 -4.56 -0.49 26.23
N ALA A 281 -5.58 -0.11 27.02
CA ALA A 281 -6.70 0.66 26.50
C ALA A 281 -6.29 2.08 26.10
N LEU A 282 -5.39 2.72 26.86
CA LEU A 282 -4.85 4.04 26.56
C LEU A 282 -4.09 4.04 25.23
N LEU A 283 -3.27 3.02 24.96
CA LEU A 283 -2.58 2.83 23.68
C LEU A 283 -3.59 2.63 22.54
N LEU A 284 -4.56 1.73 22.68
CA LEU A 284 -5.60 1.50 21.65
C LEU A 284 -6.44 2.74 21.37
N SER A 285 -6.73 3.54 22.39
CA SER A 285 -7.45 4.80 22.24
C SER A 285 -6.63 5.81 21.46
N GLU A 286 -5.33 5.86 21.71
CA GLU A 286 -4.42 6.77 21.04
C GLU A 286 -4.17 6.41 19.57
N LEU A 287 -4.07 5.11 19.31
CA LEU A 287 -4.07 4.55 17.97
C LEU A 287 -5.45 4.66 17.31
N GLY A 288 -6.47 5.17 18.00
CA GLY A 288 -7.78 5.50 17.45
C GLY A 288 -8.70 4.30 17.18
N TYR A 289 -8.48 3.16 17.82
CA TYR A 289 -9.33 1.96 17.68
C TYR A 289 -10.51 1.95 18.66
N ILE A 290 -10.32 2.49 19.87
CA ILE A 290 -11.36 2.58 20.90
C ILE A 290 -11.53 4.01 21.41
N SER A 291 -12.63 4.29 22.10
CA SER A 291 -12.91 5.62 22.64
C SER A 291 -11.98 5.94 23.81
N GLY A 292 -11.53 7.20 23.88
CA GLY A 292 -10.80 7.72 25.04
C GLY A 292 -11.65 7.82 26.30
N ARG A 293 -11.07 8.34 27.37
CA ARG A 293 -11.80 8.62 28.62
C ARG A 293 -12.86 9.69 28.36
N GLN A 294 -14.12 9.34 28.57
CA GLN A 294 -15.29 10.21 28.44
C GLN A 294 -16.04 10.27 29.78
N GLU A 295 -16.99 11.20 29.93
CA GLU A 295 -17.75 11.40 31.18
C GLU A 295 -18.50 10.14 31.65
N ASN A 296 -19.01 9.31 30.74
CA ASN A 296 -19.71 8.07 31.07
C ASN A 296 -18.78 6.89 31.37
N ASN A 297 -17.46 7.08 31.29
CA ASN A 297 -16.40 6.08 31.42
C ASN A 297 -16.53 4.84 30.51
N HIS A 298 -17.46 4.80 29.56
CA HIS A 298 -17.68 3.64 28.72
C HIS A 298 -16.67 3.58 27.56
N ILE A 299 -16.16 2.39 27.28
CA ILE A 299 -15.24 2.11 26.19
C ILE A 299 -16.01 1.50 25.02
N SER A 300 -15.92 2.13 23.86
CA SER A 300 -16.57 1.70 22.63
C SER A 300 -15.57 1.59 21.48
N MET A 301 -15.89 0.76 20.49
CA MET A 301 -15.13 0.71 19.25
C MET A 301 -15.35 1.99 18.44
N MET A 302 -14.27 2.63 18.01
CA MET A 302 -14.31 3.84 17.18
C MET A 302 -14.18 3.52 15.69
N VAL A 303 -14.05 2.23 15.36
CA VAL A 303 -13.80 1.74 14.01
C VAL A 303 -14.78 0.62 13.67
N PRO A 304 -15.11 0.42 12.38
CA PRO A 304 -15.89 -0.74 11.95
C PRO A 304 -15.17 -2.04 12.33
N VAL A 305 -15.94 -2.99 12.86
CA VAL A 305 -15.49 -4.35 13.14
C VAL A 305 -16.17 -5.28 12.13
N PHE A 306 -15.36 -6.00 11.35
CA PHE A 306 -15.80 -7.01 10.40
C PHE A 306 -15.57 -8.39 10.99
N TYR A 307 -16.64 -9.18 11.11
CA TYR A 307 -16.58 -10.50 11.71
C TYR A 307 -16.27 -11.57 10.66
N ARG A 308 -15.62 -12.66 11.08
CA ARG A 308 -15.29 -13.79 10.20
C ARG A 308 -16.50 -14.35 9.44
N ASP A 309 -17.65 -14.43 10.11
CA ASP A 309 -18.91 -14.92 9.52
C ASP A 309 -19.55 -13.92 8.54
N GLU A 310 -19.03 -12.69 8.45
CA GLU A 310 -19.41 -11.68 7.47
C GLU A 310 -18.51 -11.68 6.22
N GLN A 311 -17.44 -12.50 6.19
CA GLN A 311 -16.59 -12.64 5.00
C GLN A 311 -17.38 -13.01 3.73
N PRO A 312 -18.42 -13.87 3.77
CA PRO A 312 -19.27 -14.11 2.61
C PRO A 312 -19.98 -12.86 2.07
N LEU A 313 -20.21 -11.82 2.90
CA LEU A 313 -20.78 -10.55 2.43
C LEU A 313 -19.76 -9.76 1.61
N ILE A 314 -18.50 -9.72 2.05
CA ILE A 314 -17.39 -9.08 1.30
C ILE A 314 -17.19 -9.80 -0.04
N ILE A 315 -17.15 -11.13 -0.02
CA ILE A 315 -17.05 -11.95 -1.23
C ILE A 315 -18.21 -11.66 -2.19
N ALA A 316 -19.45 -11.60 -1.68
CA ALA A 316 -20.61 -11.28 -2.51
C ALA A 316 -20.52 -9.90 -3.16
N VAL A 317 -19.94 -8.89 -2.48
CA VAL A 317 -19.68 -7.58 -3.10
C VAL A 317 -18.63 -7.71 -4.20
N GLY A 318 -17.53 -8.43 -3.96
CA GLY A 318 -16.50 -8.67 -4.97
C GLY A 318 -17.02 -9.41 -6.21
N ASP A 319 -17.85 -10.44 -6.01
CA ASP A 319 -18.48 -11.23 -7.09
C ASP A 319 -19.42 -10.39 -7.96
N ILE A 320 -20.03 -9.34 -7.39
CA ILE A 320 -20.84 -8.37 -8.14
C ILE A 320 -19.96 -7.36 -8.87
N VAL A 321 -18.92 -6.84 -8.21
CA VAL A 321 -18.14 -5.71 -8.71
C VAL A 321 -17.11 -6.13 -9.77
N LEU A 322 -16.27 -7.12 -9.49
CA LEU A 322 -15.09 -7.43 -10.30
C LEU A 322 -15.45 -7.81 -11.75
N PRO A 323 -16.45 -8.68 -12.02
CA PRO A 323 -16.84 -9.00 -13.39
C PRO A 323 -17.39 -7.81 -14.18
N GLN A 324 -17.99 -6.82 -13.50
CA GLN A 324 -18.59 -5.66 -14.16
C GLN A 324 -17.55 -4.63 -14.58
N ILE A 325 -16.38 -4.60 -13.91
CA ILE A 325 -15.30 -3.66 -14.21
C ILE A 325 -14.21 -4.25 -15.10
N ASP A 326 -14.21 -5.57 -15.31
CA ASP A 326 -13.22 -6.33 -16.07
C ASP A 326 -12.89 -5.70 -17.44
N ASN A 327 -13.92 -5.39 -18.24
CA ASN A 327 -13.74 -4.76 -19.54
C ASN A 327 -13.10 -3.36 -19.48
N ALA A 328 -13.33 -2.60 -18.40
CA ALA A 328 -12.71 -1.30 -18.23
C ALA A 328 -11.20 -1.45 -17.93
N VAL A 329 -10.85 -2.43 -17.09
CA VAL A 329 -9.46 -2.75 -16.73
C VAL A 329 -8.70 -3.31 -17.93
N LYS A 330 -9.26 -4.33 -18.62
CA LYS A 330 -8.67 -4.91 -19.85
C LYS A 330 -8.34 -3.85 -20.89
N ARG A 331 -9.31 -2.99 -21.22
CA ARG A 331 -9.09 -1.88 -22.17
C ARG A 331 -8.01 -0.89 -21.72
N ALA A 332 -7.90 -0.64 -20.42
CA ALA A 332 -6.86 0.24 -19.89
C ALA A 332 -5.47 -0.37 -20.11
N PHE A 333 -5.28 -1.64 -19.73
CA PHE A 333 -4.00 -2.35 -19.90
C PHE A 333 -3.63 -2.57 -21.37
N ASP A 334 -4.60 -2.91 -22.23
CA ASP A 334 -4.40 -2.98 -23.68
C ASP A 334 -3.93 -1.62 -24.23
N SER A 335 -4.54 -0.53 -23.76
CA SER A 335 -4.17 0.83 -24.19
C SER A 335 -2.73 1.18 -23.80
N PHE A 336 -2.24 0.72 -22.65
CA PHE A 336 -0.85 0.89 -22.25
C PHE A 336 0.10 0.03 -23.10
N SER A 337 -0.28 -1.22 -23.37
CA SER A 337 0.50 -2.14 -24.21
C SER A 337 0.70 -1.61 -25.63
N MET A 338 -0.33 -0.98 -26.20
CA MET A 338 -0.29 -0.46 -27.57
C MET A 338 0.55 0.82 -27.73
N ARG A 339 0.91 1.49 -26.63
CA ARG A 339 1.73 2.72 -26.63
C ARG A 339 3.22 2.40 -26.59
N THR A 340 3.69 1.65 -27.60
CA THR A 340 5.10 1.29 -27.73
C THR A 340 5.98 2.54 -27.87
N GLY A 341 6.82 2.82 -26.86
CA GLY A 341 7.82 3.88 -26.86
C GLY A 341 7.53 5.08 -25.95
N ASP A 342 6.28 5.18 -25.50
CA ASP A 342 5.72 6.33 -24.75
C ASP A 342 5.93 6.17 -23.24
N LEU A 343 5.60 5.00 -22.69
CA LEU A 343 5.84 4.65 -21.29
C LEU A 343 7.24 4.07 -21.08
N THR A 344 7.99 4.57 -20.08
CA THR A 344 9.36 4.11 -19.78
C THR A 344 9.45 2.59 -19.64
N ALA A 345 8.57 1.95 -18.86
CA ALA A 345 8.59 0.50 -18.67
C ALA A 345 8.35 -0.29 -19.98
N VAL A 346 7.41 0.16 -20.82
CA VAL A 346 7.14 -0.46 -22.13
C VAL A 346 8.33 -0.26 -23.07
N ARG A 347 8.93 0.94 -23.10
CA ARG A 347 10.14 1.23 -23.88
C ARG A 347 11.29 0.32 -23.49
N HIS A 348 11.43 0.00 -22.20
CA HIS A 348 12.44 -0.93 -21.69
C HIS A 348 12.05 -2.41 -21.80
N MET A 349 10.94 -2.73 -22.47
CA MET A 349 10.48 -4.11 -22.71
C MET A 349 10.26 -4.88 -21.40
N VAL A 350 9.71 -4.21 -20.39
CA VAL A 350 9.20 -4.85 -19.19
C VAL A 350 7.88 -5.53 -19.53
N ASP A 351 7.62 -6.70 -18.95
CA ASP A 351 6.39 -7.44 -19.18
C ASP A 351 5.17 -6.60 -18.77
N ILE A 352 4.14 -6.58 -19.61
CA ILE A 352 2.94 -5.81 -19.31
C ILE A 352 2.23 -6.32 -18.05
N GLU A 353 2.27 -7.62 -17.76
CA GLU A 353 1.63 -8.15 -16.55
C GLU A 353 2.28 -7.55 -15.27
N GLU A 354 3.59 -7.27 -15.30
CA GLU A 354 4.28 -6.58 -14.21
C GLU A 354 3.90 -5.09 -14.14
N ILE A 355 3.84 -4.41 -15.29
CA ILE A 355 3.46 -3.00 -15.37
C ILE A 355 2.00 -2.83 -14.87
N SER A 356 1.11 -3.73 -15.27
CA SER A 356 -0.31 -3.73 -14.94
C SER A 356 -0.61 -3.84 -13.46
N ASN A 357 0.29 -4.46 -12.67
CA ASN A 357 0.17 -4.48 -11.21
C ASN A 357 0.11 -3.07 -10.64
N GLU A 358 1.08 -2.22 -11.01
CA GLU A 358 1.14 -0.85 -10.54
C GLU A 358 0.07 0.03 -11.21
N LEU A 359 -0.23 -0.21 -12.49
CA LEU A 359 -1.33 0.49 -13.15
C LEU A 359 -2.67 0.23 -12.45
N TRP A 360 -2.90 -0.97 -11.92
CA TRP A 360 -4.08 -1.26 -11.13
C TRP A 360 -4.14 -0.37 -9.89
N HIS A 361 -3.05 -0.28 -9.10
CA HIS A 361 -2.95 0.60 -7.94
C HIS A 361 -3.32 2.05 -8.25
N GLN A 362 -2.85 2.58 -9.38
CA GLN A 362 -3.22 3.93 -9.80
C GLN A 362 -4.69 4.04 -10.24
N ILE A 363 -5.20 3.07 -11.00
CA ILE A 363 -6.60 3.06 -11.46
C ILE A 363 -7.55 3.01 -10.26
N PHE A 364 -7.35 2.08 -9.33
CA PHE A 364 -8.26 1.93 -8.21
C PHE A 364 -8.07 3.03 -7.17
N GLY A 365 -6.84 3.52 -6.95
CA GLY A 365 -6.57 4.69 -6.11
C GLY A 365 -7.30 5.94 -6.60
N LEU A 366 -7.23 6.24 -7.91
CA LEU A 366 -7.98 7.33 -8.53
C LEU A 366 -9.49 7.10 -8.49
N THR A 367 -9.93 5.85 -8.57
CA THR A 367 -11.35 5.48 -8.44
C THR A 367 -11.82 5.77 -7.02
N ASN A 368 -11.07 5.35 -6.00
CA ASN A 368 -11.37 5.60 -4.59
C ASN A 368 -11.47 7.10 -4.29
N GLU A 369 -10.57 7.91 -4.84
CA GLU A 369 -10.65 9.38 -4.74
C GLU A 369 -11.94 9.94 -5.36
N HIS A 370 -12.34 9.41 -6.52
CA HIS A 370 -13.59 9.81 -7.17
C HIS A 370 -14.79 9.44 -6.30
N LEU A 371 -14.87 8.21 -5.83
CA LEU A 371 -15.97 7.71 -5.00
C LEU A 371 -16.11 8.49 -3.68
N ALA A 372 -14.98 8.82 -3.05
CA ALA A 372 -14.95 9.63 -1.83
C ALA A 372 -15.42 11.06 -2.10
N ARG A 373 -15.05 11.63 -3.25
CA ARG A 373 -15.45 12.98 -3.66
C ARG A 373 -16.94 13.06 -4.02
N THR A 374 -17.51 12.02 -4.63
CA THR A 374 -18.94 11.98 -4.99
C THR A 374 -19.84 11.55 -3.83
N GLY A 375 -19.26 11.14 -2.70
CA GLY A 375 -19.99 10.69 -1.51
C GLY A 375 -20.53 9.27 -1.62
N PHE A 376 -20.05 8.48 -2.59
CA PHE A 376 -20.36 7.05 -2.67
C PHE A 376 -19.71 6.26 -1.53
N VAL A 377 -18.48 6.62 -1.16
CA VAL A 377 -17.82 6.19 0.08
C VAL A 377 -17.52 7.40 0.97
N ASP A 378 -17.31 7.15 2.25
CA ASP A 378 -16.90 8.22 3.17
C ASP A 378 -15.47 8.68 2.85
N LYS A 379 -15.25 10.00 2.89
CA LYS A 379 -13.95 10.60 2.62
C LYS A 379 -13.10 10.68 3.90
N PRO A 380 -11.92 10.04 3.97
CA PRO A 380 -11.00 10.24 5.07
C PRO A 380 -10.46 11.68 5.07
N GLN A 381 -10.34 12.26 6.27
CA GLN A 381 -9.75 13.58 6.46
C GLN A 381 -8.22 13.51 6.41
N HIS A 382 -7.59 14.60 5.96
CA HIS A 382 -6.14 14.73 6.03
C HIS A 382 -5.72 15.03 7.46
N ILE A 383 -4.72 14.31 7.94
CA ILE A 383 -4.08 14.50 9.23
C ILE A 383 -2.61 14.80 8.95
N ASP A 384 -2.15 15.97 9.39
CA ASP A 384 -0.78 16.43 9.16
C ASP A 384 0.23 15.38 9.67
N GLY A 385 1.19 15.03 8.80
CA GLY A 385 2.20 14.01 9.08
C GLY A 385 1.71 12.55 9.03
N GLN A 386 0.41 12.29 8.87
CA GLN A 386 -0.15 10.93 8.85
C GLN A 386 -0.89 10.57 7.55
N GLY A 387 -1.23 11.55 6.70
CA GLY A 387 -1.98 11.30 5.46
C GLY A 387 -3.49 11.22 5.67
N ARG A 388 -4.18 10.48 4.80
CA ARG A 388 -5.64 10.29 4.82
C ARG A 388 -5.97 8.81 4.89
N PHE A 389 -6.63 8.38 5.95
CA PHE A 389 -6.97 6.98 6.12
C PHE A 389 -8.13 6.77 7.09
N PHE A 390 -8.67 5.56 7.04
CA PHE A 390 -9.60 5.04 8.02
C PHE A 390 -9.11 3.71 8.55
N ARG A 391 -9.38 3.47 9.84
CA ARG A 391 -9.04 2.23 10.53
C ARG A 391 -10.25 1.29 10.55
N SER A 392 -9.97 -0.01 10.61
CA SER A 392 -10.94 -1.07 10.86
C SER A 392 -10.32 -2.21 11.67
N ILE A 393 -11.17 -3.09 12.19
CA ILE A 393 -10.77 -4.37 12.80
C ILE A 393 -11.39 -5.50 12.00
N ARG A 394 -10.61 -6.55 11.71
CA ARG A 394 -11.15 -7.83 11.24
C ARG A 394 -10.95 -8.91 12.31
N MET A 395 -12.01 -9.65 12.61
CA MET A 395 -11.97 -10.84 13.46
C MET A 395 -11.63 -12.03 12.57
N GLU A 396 -10.44 -12.61 12.74
CA GLU A 396 -9.94 -13.73 11.93
C GLU A 396 -10.27 -15.10 12.55
N SER A 397 -10.54 -15.13 13.86
CA SER A 397 -10.85 -16.35 14.63
C SER A 397 -12.28 -16.39 15.12
#